data_AF-A0A8J2IT51-F1
#
_entry.id   AF-A0A8J2IT51-F1
#
_cell.length_a   1.000
_cell.length_b   1.000
_cell.length_c   1.000
_cell.angle_alpha   90.00
_cell.angle_beta   90.00
_cell.angle_gamma   90.00
#
_symmetry.space_group_name_H-M   'P 1'
#
loop_
_entity.id
_entity.type
_entity.pdbx_description
1 polymer ?
#
loop_
_entity_poly.entity_id
_entity_poly.type
_entity_poly.pdbx_seq_one_letter_code
_entity_poly.pdbx_strand_id
1 'polypeptide(L)'
;MDSSIDPLTTDPTDTDPITSTNWPTLIKEVKEDPDNKRDLRLTCDICFELMATSPGQNLGNLCHEAFILPCGHMFGQSCIEEWMKGARRRHYKYSCPACRATMKQHSKCGHPIRGRCIPPSRDEYPNVSSVRSEGGGQLSRCTRCVATGAIKLLKKLVGNHHVELEPGQTANLRLVSPDASQQFILPYIKGKEYRVDRNIDLPEHMHSVWARVQNRLNTEGEKSWFEMDIGRWELVLSVMDVRDEGEPNETVVEAGAAPGTKLFNIYGRE
;
A
#
# COMPACT_ATOMS: atom_id res chain seq x y z
N MET A 1 -33.43 -50.24 26.99
CA MET A 1 -32.39 -49.31 27.46
C MET A 1 -31.09 -49.90 27.00
N ASP A 2 -30.57 -49.43 25.87
CA ASP A 2 -29.13 -49.44 25.64
C ASP A 2 -28.84 -48.32 24.67
N SER A 3 -28.30 -47.23 25.22
CA SER A 3 -27.97 -46.01 24.51
C SER A 3 -26.52 -46.11 24.07
N SER A 4 -26.31 -46.45 22.81
CA SER A 4 -25.00 -46.31 22.16
C SER A 4 -24.67 -44.82 22.08
N ILE A 5 -23.74 -44.38 22.93
CA ILE A 5 -23.13 -43.07 22.90
C ILE A 5 -22.02 -43.12 21.84
N ASP A 6 -22.21 -42.38 20.74
CA ASP A 6 -21.12 -42.05 19.82
C ASP A 6 -20.06 -41.24 20.59
N PRO A 7 -18.77 -41.62 20.55
CA PRO A 7 -17.72 -40.78 21.11
C PRO A 7 -17.46 -39.62 20.16
N LEU A 8 -17.79 -38.43 20.67
CA LEU A 8 -17.27 -37.11 20.33
C LEU A 8 -16.26 -37.06 19.18
N THR A 9 -16.74 -36.44 18.09
CA THR A 9 -16.00 -35.47 17.28
C THR A 9 -14.86 -34.81 18.05
N THR A 10 -13.62 -35.06 17.60
CA THR A 10 -12.46 -34.25 17.98
C THR A 10 -12.33 -33.08 17.00
N ASP A 11 -12.54 -31.89 17.55
CA ASP A 11 -12.22 -30.57 17.00
C ASP A 11 -10.84 -30.15 17.57
N PRO A 12 -10.13 -29.11 17.08
CA PRO A 12 -9.72 -28.74 15.73
C PRO A 12 -8.25 -29.14 15.47
N THR A 13 -7.80 -29.13 14.22
CA THR A 13 -6.38 -29.28 13.86
C THR A 13 -5.50 -28.20 14.52
N ASP A 14 -4.82 -28.57 15.61
CA ASP A 14 -3.74 -27.81 16.27
C ASP A 14 -2.54 -27.74 15.31
N THR A 15 -2.56 -26.74 14.42
CA THR A 15 -1.45 -26.48 13.51
C THR A 15 -0.69 -25.25 14.00
N ASP A 16 0.61 -25.41 14.17
CA ASP A 16 1.49 -24.33 14.64
C ASP A 16 1.33 -23.08 13.76
N PRO A 17 1.16 -21.89 14.36
CA PRO A 17 0.98 -20.66 13.58
C PRO A 17 2.27 -20.26 12.85
N ILE A 18 2.13 -19.57 11.72
CA ILE A 18 3.24 -18.95 11.01
C ILE A 18 3.60 -17.65 11.73
N THR A 19 4.85 -17.53 12.17
CA THR A 19 5.31 -16.41 13.02
C THR A 19 6.45 -15.59 12.40
N SER A 20 7.01 -16.01 11.26
CA SER A 20 8.18 -15.36 10.66
C SER A 20 7.94 -13.91 10.25
N THR A 21 8.73 -12.99 10.82
CA THR A 21 8.71 -11.55 10.50
C THR A 21 9.65 -11.15 9.37
N ASN A 22 10.23 -12.13 8.67
CA ASN A 22 11.01 -11.94 7.46
C ASN A 22 10.19 -12.36 6.23
N TRP A 23 9.95 -11.43 5.31
CA TRP A 23 9.08 -11.62 4.14
C TRP A 23 9.46 -12.85 3.30
N PRO A 24 10.71 -13.03 2.84
CA PRO A 24 11.11 -14.26 2.14
C PRO A 24 10.78 -15.56 2.88
N THR A 25 11.04 -15.60 4.20
CA THR A 25 10.75 -16.78 5.03
C THR A 25 9.24 -17.00 5.17
N LEU A 26 8.48 -15.94 5.46
CA LEU A 26 7.01 -15.98 5.53
C LEU A 26 6.42 -16.59 4.25
N ILE A 27 6.89 -16.15 3.09
CA ILE A 27 6.40 -16.62 1.79
C ILE A 27 6.67 -18.11 1.59
N LYS A 28 7.83 -18.60 2.04
CA LYS A 28 8.14 -20.03 2.00
C LYS A 28 7.16 -20.82 2.86
N GLU A 29 6.89 -20.37 4.07
CA GLU A 29 5.95 -21.04 4.99
C GLU A 29 4.52 -21.01 4.44
N VAL A 30 4.06 -19.87 3.90
CA VAL A 30 2.72 -19.77 3.28
C VAL A 30 2.59 -20.73 2.09
N LYS A 31 3.63 -20.90 1.27
CA LYS A 31 3.62 -21.87 0.17
C LYS A 31 3.55 -23.33 0.63
N GLU A 32 4.10 -23.62 1.81
CA GLU A 32 4.01 -24.93 2.45
C GLU A 32 2.64 -25.17 3.13
N ASP A 33 1.75 -24.15 3.15
CA ASP A 33 0.38 -24.19 3.68
C ASP A 33 -0.66 -23.72 2.63
N PRO A 34 -0.81 -24.45 1.50
CA PRO A 34 -1.68 -24.03 0.39
C PRO A 34 -3.17 -23.96 0.77
N ASP A 35 -3.60 -24.71 1.78
CA ASP A 35 -4.98 -24.71 2.28
C ASP A 35 -5.25 -23.60 3.31
N ASN A 36 -4.26 -22.76 3.62
CA ASN A 36 -4.34 -21.70 4.62
C ASN A 36 -4.80 -22.19 6.00
N LYS A 37 -4.32 -23.37 6.43
CA LYS A 37 -4.69 -24.00 7.71
C LYS A 37 -4.02 -23.33 8.90
N ARG A 38 -2.81 -22.80 8.72
CA ARG A 38 -2.04 -22.18 9.80
C ARG A 38 -2.37 -20.70 9.89
N ASP A 39 -2.70 -20.20 11.07
CA ASP A 39 -2.89 -18.75 11.26
C ASP A 39 -1.57 -17.97 11.10
N LEU A 40 -1.66 -16.70 10.69
CA LEU A 40 -0.54 -15.77 10.79
C LEU A 40 -0.55 -15.11 12.19
N ARG A 41 0.55 -15.28 12.94
CA ARG A 41 0.76 -14.61 14.24
C ARG A 41 2.08 -13.87 14.23
N LEU A 42 2.12 -12.76 13.50
CA LEU A 42 3.34 -11.97 13.32
C LEU A 42 3.49 -11.00 14.48
N THR A 43 4.61 -11.06 15.19
CA THR A 43 4.87 -10.20 16.36
C THR A 43 5.88 -9.10 16.00
N CYS A 44 5.62 -7.84 16.37
CA CYS A 44 6.52 -6.74 16.06
C CYS A 44 7.78 -6.76 16.95
N ASP A 45 8.97 -6.88 16.37
CA ASP A 45 10.24 -6.90 17.14
C ASP A 45 10.62 -5.57 17.82
N ILE A 46 9.83 -4.50 17.64
CA ILE A 46 10.04 -3.20 18.32
C ILE A 46 9.26 -3.13 19.63
N CYS A 47 8.01 -3.57 19.64
CA CYS A 47 7.11 -3.44 20.80
C CYS A 47 6.59 -4.76 21.34
N PHE A 48 6.89 -5.88 20.67
CA PHE A 48 6.50 -7.25 21.01
C PHE A 48 4.98 -7.51 20.97
N GLU A 49 4.21 -6.65 20.29
CA GLU A 49 2.77 -6.81 20.10
C GLU A 49 2.45 -7.51 18.77
N LEU A 50 1.28 -8.16 18.69
CA LEU A 50 0.80 -8.78 17.46
C LEU A 50 0.46 -7.73 16.39
N MET A 51 0.95 -7.97 15.18
CA MET A 51 0.68 -7.15 14.01
C MET A 51 -0.57 -7.61 13.28
N ALA A 52 -1.38 -6.65 12.84
CA ALA A 52 -2.51 -6.93 11.97
C ALA A 52 -2.03 -7.37 10.57
N THR A 53 -2.61 -8.43 10.03
CA THR A 53 -2.29 -8.96 8.69
C THR A 53 -3.34 -8.60 7.64
N SER A 54 -4.45 -8.00 8.07
CA SER A 54 -5.43 -7.38 7.18
C SER A 54 -5.97 -6.08 7.78
N PRO A 55 -6.42 -5.13 6.93
CA PRO A 55 -7.00 -3.89 7.37
C PRO A 55 -8.21 -4.11 8.27
N GLY A 56 -8.30 -3.34 9.37
CA GLY A 56 -9.40 -3.40 10.31
C GLY A 56 -9.35 -4.56 11.33
N GLN A 57 -8.31 -5.41 11.30
CA GLN A 57 -8.03 -6.32 12.41
C GLN A 57 -7.65 -5.50 13.66
N ASN A 58 -8.62 -5.27 14.54
CA ASN A 58 -8.44 -4.55 15.78
C ASN A 58 -7.81 -5.45 16.85
N LEU A 59 -6.47 -5.52 16.85
CA LEU A 59 -5.68 -6.21 17.88
C LEU A 59 -5.38 -5.31 19.11
N GLY A 60 -6.14 -4.23 19.31
CA GLY A 60 -5.94 -3.28 20.41
C GLY A 60 -5.09 -2.04 20.09
N ASN A 61 -4.41 -2.01 18.93
CA ASN A 61 -3.70 -0.83 18.43
C ASN A 61 -4.10 -0.52 16.98
N LEU A 62 -4.87 0.56 16.79
CA LEU A 62 -5.58 0.93 15.55
C LEU A 62 -4.67 1.17 14.31
N CYS A 63 -3.34 1.09 14.42
CA CYS A 63 -2.40 1.29 13.31
C CYS A 63 -1.17 0.39 13.41
N HIS A 64 -1.37 -0.88 13.75
CA HIS A 64 -0.28 -1.82 13.97
C HIS A 64 -0.27 -2.95 12.93
N GLU A 65 -0.49 -2.61 11.66
CA GLU A 65 -0.40 -3.55 10.54
C GLU A 65 1.05 -4.00 10.30
N ALA A 66 1.21 -5.24 9.84
CA ALA A 66 2.50 -5.78 9.44
C ALA A 66 3.01 -5.02 8.21
N PHE A 67 4.14 -4.34 8.39
CA PHE A 67 4.72 -3.43 7.40
C PHE A 67 6.07 -3.94 6.93
N ILE A 68 6.12 -4.34 5.66
CA ILE A 68 7.28 -4.94 5.00
C ILE A 68 8.25 -3.83 4.59
N LEU A 69 9.47 -3.85 5.12
CA LEU A 69 10.55 -3.00 4.63
C LEU A 69 11.17 -3.57 3.36
N PRO A 70 11.79 -2.73 2.50
CA PRO A 70 12.54 -3.18 1.32
C PRO A 70 13.65 -4.20 1.59
N CYS A 71 14.10 -4.36 2.84
CA CYS A 71 15.06 -5.39 3.23
C CYS A 71 14.43 -6.74 3.58
N GLY A 72 13.10 -6.86 3.55
CA GLY A 72 12.33 -8.05 3.89
C GLY A 72 11.80 -8.09 5.33
N HIS A 73 12.38 -7.34 6.27
CA HIS A 73 11.92 -7.37 7.66
C HIS A 73 10.59 -6.62 7.84
N MET A 74 9.69 -7.20 8.64
CA MET A 74 8.37 -6.68 8.96
C MET A 74 8.32 -6.15 10.40
N PHE A 75 7.61 -5.05 10.59
CA PHE A 75 7.36 -4.42 11.88
C PHE A 75 5.95 -3.84 11.88
N GLY A 76 5.39 -3.57 13.05
CA GLY A 76 4.12 -2.85 13.12
C GLY A 76 4.28 -1.45 12.53
N GLN A 77 3.36 -1.06 11.65
CA GLN A 77 3.45 0.18 10.87
C GLN A 77 3.71 1.41 11.75
N SER A 78 2.91 1.59 12.80
CA SER A 78 3.08 2.69 13.77
C SER A 78 4.48 2.72 14.40
N CYS A 79 5.02 1.56 14.78
CA CYS A 79 6.35 1.47 15.41
C CYS A 79 7.46 1.85 14.44
N ILE A 80 7.41 1.35 13.20
CA ILE A 80 8.47 1.65 12.23
C ILE A 80 8.37 3.08 11.70
N GLU A 81 7.18 3.67 11.64
CA GLU A 81 7.00 5.09 11.36
C GLU A 81 7.58 5.98 12.47
N GLU A 82 7.34 5.64 13.74
CA GLU A 82 7.91 6.35 14.88
C GLU A 82 9.45 6.25 14.88
N TRP A 83 9.97 5.05 14.59
CA TRP A 83 11.40 4.81 14.40
C TRP A 83 11.99 5.71 13.31
N MET A 84 11.32 5.82 12.15
CA MET A 84 11.73 6.69 11.05
C MET A 84 11.70 8.18 11.45
N LYS A 85 10.67 8.63 12.15
CA LYS A 85 10.58 10.03 12.64
C LYS A 85 11.72 10.33 13.61
N GLY A 86 12.00 9.42 14.53
CA GLY A 86 13.10 9.54 15.49
C GLY A 86 14.48 9.61 14.83
N ALA A 87 14.71 8.86 13.76
CA ALA A 87 15.95 8.92 12.99
C ALA A 87 16.12 10.26 12.27
N ARG A 88 15.05 10.78 11.65
CA ARG A 88 15.04 12.10 10.98
C ARG A 88 15.35 13.23 11.95
N ARG A 89 14.70 13.25 13.12
CA ARG A 89 14.92 14.27 14.17
C ARG A 89 16.37 14.33 14.64
N ARG A 90 17.07 13.19 14.59
CA ARG A 90 18.46 13.05 15.05
C ARG A 90 19.47 13.09 13.90
N HIS A 91 19.05 13.44 12.68
CA HIS A 91 19.88 13.44 11.47
C HIS A 91 20.61 12.11 11.18
N TYR A 92 20.09 10.99 11.68
CA TYR A 92 20.63 9.67 11.39
C TYR A 92 20.08 9.11 10.09
N LYS A 93 20.91 8.28 9.42
CA LYS A 93 20.46 7.50 8.27
C LYS A 93 19.40 6.51 8.73
N TYR A 94 18.25 6.52 8.08
CA TYR A 94 17.19 5.55 8.32
C TYR A 94 17.71 4.13 8.01
N SER A 95 17.63 3.23 8.99
CA SER A 95 18.03 1.83 8.88
C SER A 95 16.98 0.91 9.47
N CYS A 96 16.90 -0.30 8.93
CA CYS A 96 16.10 -1.39 9.50
C CYS A 96 16.55 -1.68 10.95
N PRO A 97 15.64 -1.78 11.94
CA PRO A 97 15.98 -2.16 13.30
C PRO A 97 16.65 -3.54 13.42
N ALA A 98 16.20 -4.52 12.63
CA ALA A 98 16.68 -5.91 12.70
C ALA A 98 18.06 -6.09 12.04
N CYS A 99 18.19 -5.72 10.76
CA CYS A 99 19.42 -6.00 9.99
C CYS A 99 20.31 -4.78 9.75
N ARG A 100 19.93 -3.59 10.23
CA ARG A 100 20.66 -2.31 10.05
C ARG A 100 20.86 -1.89 8.59
N ALA A 101 20.20 -2.55 7.64
CA ALA A 101 20.23 -2.17 6.23
C ALA A 101 19.80 -0.70 6.09
N THR A 102 20.66 0.12 5.48
CA THR A 102 20.36 1.52 5.23
C THR A 102 19.34 1.66 4.11
N MET A 103 18.36 2.53 4.35
CA MET A 103 17.26 2.85 3.46
C MET A 103 17.60 4.15 2.76
N LYS A 104 18.13 4.02 1.54
CA LYS A 104 18.59 5.18 0.75
C LYS A 104 17.39 6.00 0.27
N GLN A 105 17.66 7.19 -0.25
CA GLN A 105 16.67 7.93 -1.02
C GLN A 105 16.65 7.44 -2.47
N HIS A 106 15.54 7.70 -3.17
CA HIS A 106 15.44 7.50 -4.62
C HIS A 106 16.33 8.52 -5.35
N SER A 107 17.24 8.05 -6.20
CA SER A 107 18.31 8.87 -6.78
C SER A 107 17.83 10.03 -7.67
N LYS A 108 16.68 9.91 -8.34
CA LYS A 108 16.14 10.95 -9.24
C LYS A 108 15.10 11.86 -8.61
N CYS A 109 14.54 11.52 -7.45
CA CYS A 109 13.53 12.38 -6.80
C CYS A 109 13.82 12.72 -5.34
N GLY A 110 14.88 12.20 -4.74
CA GLY A 110 15.31 12.51 -3.36
C GLY A 110 14.35 12.00 -2.27
N HIS A 111 13.19 11.45 -2.63
CA HIS A 111 12.24 10.93 -1.66
C HIS A 111 12.82 9.68 -0.94
N PRO A 112 12.52 9.52 0.36
CA PRO A 112 12.92 8.33 1.12
C PRO A 112 12.20 7.10 0.58
N ILE A 113 12.90 5.95 0.51
CA ILE A 113 12.25 4.66 0.26
C ILE A 113 11.45 4.25 1.49
N ARG A 114 10.26 3.72 1.27
CA ARG A 114 9.37 3.21 2.32
C ARG A 114 9.05 1.75 2.11
N GLY A 115 8.55 1.16 3.18
CA GLY A 115 7.91 -0.15 3.09
C GLY A 115 6.49 -0.06 2.58
N ARG A 116 5.76 -1.17 2.71
CA ARG A 116 4.33 -1.27 2.43
C ARG A 116 3.68 -2.22 3.43
N CYS A 117 2.39 -2.06 3.68
CA CYS A 117 1.64 -3.07 4.43
C CYS A 117 1.62 -4.40 3.67
N ILE A 118 1.57 -5.49 4.43
CA ILE A 118 1.29 -6.82 3.88
C ILE A 118 -0.08 -6.79 3.17
N PRO A 119 -0.24 -7.47 2.02
CA PRO A 119 -1.56 -7.59 1.39
C PRO A 119 -2.57 -8.26 2.33
N PRO A 120 -3.86 -7.92 2.22
CA PRO A 120 -4.91 -8.47 3.10
C PRO A 120 -5.18 -9.97 2.85
N SER A 121 -4.91 -10.45 1.63
CA SER A 121 -5.07 -11.85 1.23
C SER A 121 -3.73 -12.48 0.87
N ARG A 122 -3.55 -13.76 1.26
CA ARG A 122 -2.38 -14.57 0.90
C ARG A 122 -2.26 -14.80 -0.60
N ASP A 123 -3.37 -14.81 -1.33
CA ASP A 123 -3.37 -14.93 -2.80
C ASP A 123 -2.70 -13.74 -3.49
N GLU A 124 -2.58 -12.61 -2.78
CA GLU A 124 -1.92 -11.41 -3.29
C GLU A 124 -0.43 -11.36 -2.96
N TYR A 125 0.07 -12.26 -2.11
CA TYR A 125 1.48 -12.27 -1.70
C TYR A 125 2.46 -12.42 -2.86
N PRO A 126 2.18 -13.23 -3.91
CA PRO A 126 3.01 -13.28 -5.10
C PRO A 126 3.16 -11.93 -5.83
N ASN A 127 2.27 -10.96 -5.59
CA ASN A 127 2.31 -9.63 -6.21
C ASN A 127 3.16 -8.62 -5.41
N VAL A 128 3.71 -9.01 -4.25
CA VAL A 128 4.65 -8.16 -3.53
C VAL A 128 5.98 -8.17 -4.27
N SER A 129 6.45 -7.00 -4.66
CA SER A 129 7.73 -6.84 -5.36
C SER A 129 8.88 -7.43 -4.55
N SER A 130 9.83 -8.04 -5.28
CA SER A 130 11.04 -8.65 -4.71
C SER A 130 11.74 -7.70 -3.73
N VAL A 131 12.00 -8.20 -2.53
CA VAL A 131 12.78 -7.45 -1.53
C VAL A 131 14.27 -7.52 -1.85
N ARG A 132 15.07 -6.63 -1.26
CA ARG A 132 16.53 -6.58 -1.51
C ARG A 132 17.25 -7.87 -1.18
N SER A 133 16.79 -8.62 -0.17
CA SER A 133 17.35 -9.92 0.20
C SER A 133 17.12 -10.98 -0.88
N GLU A 134 16.15 -10.78 -1.78
CA GLU A 134 15.84 -11.65 -2.92
C GLU A 134 16.45 -11.13 -4.23
N GLY A 135 17.35 -10.13 -4.15
CA GLY A 135 17.93 -9.49 -5.34
C GLY A 135 17.09 -8.36 -5.93
N GLY A 136 15.99 -7.97 -5.27
CA GLY A 136 15.18 -6.82 -5.65
C GLY A 136 15.98 -5.52 -5.70
N GLY A 137 15.95 -4.86 -6.84
CA GLY A 137 16.54 -3.56 -7.08
C GLY A 137 15.79 -2.42 -6.39
N GLN A 138 16.35 -1.22 -6.52
CA GLN A 138 15.70 0.01 -6.08
C GLN A 138 15.41 0.88 -7.30
N LEU A 139 14.17 1.33 -7.46
CA LEU A 139 13.85 2.30 -8.49
C LEU A 139 14.55 3.64 -8.25
N SER A 140 14.91 4.30 -9.35
CA SER A 140 15.48 5.64 -9.31
C SER A 140 14.46 6.71 -8.88
N ARG A 141 13.15 6.45 -8.97
CA ARG A 141 12.06 7.33 -8.51
C ARG A 141 11.10 6.55 -7.61
N CYS A 142 10.49 7.22 -6.64
CA CYS A 142 9.42 6.63 -5.84
C CYS A 142 8.16 6.39 -6.69
N THR A 143 7.31 5.47 -6.23
CA THR A 143 6.06 5.07 -6.90
C THR A 143 5.19 6.28 -7.25
N ARG A 144 5.07 7.27 -6.35
CA ARG A 144 4.36 8.53 -6.61
C ARG A 144 4.89 9.31 -7.81
N CYS A 145 6.21 9.49 -7.89
CA CYS A 145 6.83 10.22 -8.99
C CYS A 145 6.68 9.48 -10.32
N VAL A 146 6.67 8.14 -10.27
CA VAL A 146 6.41 7.29 -11.42
C VAL A 146 4.96 7.44 -11.89
N ALA A 147 3.98 7.27 -11.01
CA ALA A 147 2.55 7.46 -11.28
C ALA A 147 2.24 8.88 -11.81
N THR A 148 2.82 9.91 -11.17
CA THR A 148 2.65 11.29 -11.62
C THR A 148 3.22 11.52 -13.02
N GLY A 149 4.39 10.95 -13.30
CA GLY A 149 4.99 11.00 -14.63
C GLY A 149 4.12 10.31 -15.69
N ALA A 150 3.54 9.16 -15.34
CA ALA A 150 2.63 8.42 -16.20
C ALA A 150 1.36 9.21 -16.55
N ILE A 151 0.68 9.78 -15.54
CA ILE A 151 -0.52 10.59 -15.76
C ILE A 151 -0.19 11.86 -16.57
N LYS A 152 0.93 12.53 -16.29
CA LYS A 152 1.36 13.69 -17.09
C LYS A 152 1.61 13.32 -18.55
N LEU A 153 2.21 12.16 -18.81
CA LEU A 153 2.41 11.65 -20.16
C LEU A 153 1.08 11.35 -20.84
N LEU A 154 0.14 10.69 -20.15
CA LEU A 154 -1.21 10.43 -20.64
C LEU A 154 -1.93 11.71 -21.05
N LYS A 155 -1.98 12.73 -20.17
CA LYS A 155 -2.58 14.03 -20.48
C LYS A 155 -1.94 14.69 -21.71
N LYS A 156 -0.61 14.57 -21.88
CA LYS A 156 0.10 15.10 -23.04
C LYS A 156 -0.22 14.37 -24.34
N LEU A 157 -0.37 13.04 -24.29
CA LEU A 157 -0.63 12.22 -25.48
C LEU A 157 -2.07 12.31 -25.96
N VAL A 158 -3.01 12.52 -25.04
CA VAL A 158 -4.44 12.48 -25.33
C VAL A 158 -5.04 13.89 -25.48
N GLY A 159 -4.42 14.90 -24.91
CA GLY A 159 -5.01 16.22 -24.78
C GLY A 159 -6.04 16.29 -23.65
N ASN A 160 -6.76 17.40 -23.57
CA ASN A 160 -7.84 17.55 -22.59
C ASN A 160 -9.11 16.92 -23.16
N HIS A 161 -9.64 15.91 -22.49
CA HIS A 161 -10.98 15.42 -22.77
C HIS A 161 -11.99 16.51 -22.37
N HIS A 162 -12.87 16.90 -23.28
CA HIS A 162 -13.91 17.87 -22.97
C HIS A 162 -14.95 17.20 -22.08
N VAL A 163 -15.07 17.73 -20.87
CA VAL A 163 -16.05 17.31 -19.87
C VAL A 163 -16.86 18.54 -19.51
N GLU A 164 -18.18 18.42 -19.53
CA GLU A 164 -19.07 19.46 -19.03
C GLU A 164 -18.96 19.52 -17.50
N LEU A 165 -18.64 20.71 -16.99
CA LEU A 165 -18.36 20.95 -15.57
C LEU A 165 -19.29 22.05 -15.06
N GLU A 166 -19.93 21.79 -13.92
CA GLU A 166 -20.66 22.81 -13.18
C GLU A 166 -19.69 23.72 -12.40
N PRO A 167 -20.13 24.93 -11.98
CA PRO A 167 -19.32 25.80 -11.13
C PRO A 167 -18.83 25.06 -9.86
N GLY A 168 -17.51 25.04 -9.65
CA GLY A 168 -16.87 24.33 -8.53
C GLY A 168 -16.45 22.89 -8.82
N GLN A 169 -16.76 22.37 -10.01
CA GLN A 169 -16.33 21.04 -10.45
C GLN A 169 -14.97 21.06 -11.15
N THR A 170 -14.25 19.95 -11.03
CA THR A 170 -13.00 19.68 -11.76
C THR A 170 -13.04 18.28 -12.38
N ALA A 171 -12.41 18.12 -13.54
CA ALA A 171 -12.14 16.81 -14.14
C ALA A 171 -10.74 16.33 -13.75
N ASN A 172 -10.67 15.24 -12.99
CA ASN A 172 -9.43 14.70 -12.45
C ASN A 172 -9.19 13.27 -12.93
N LEU A 173 -7.94 12.98 -13.31
CA LEU A 173 -7.52 11.60 -13.49
C LEU A 173 -7.17 11.01 -12.13
N ARG A 174 -7.65 9.80 -11.90
CA ARG A 174 -7.44 9.02 -10.68
C ARG A 174 -6.80 7.69 -11.03
N LEU A 175 -5.88 7.25 -10.20
CA LEU A 175 -5.48 5.85 -10.15
C LEU A 175 -6.14 5.23 -8.93
N VAL A 176 -6.83 4.12 -9.10
CA VAL A 176 -7.60 3.44 -8.05
C VAL A 176 -7.05 2.03 -7.89
N SER A 177 -6.77 1.60 -6.66
CA SER A 177 -6.33 0.23 -6.39
C SER A 177 -7.44 -0.78 -6.73
N PRO A 178 -7.11 -2.06 -7.01
CA PRO A 178 -8.12 -3.09 -7.34
C PRO A 178 -9.24 -3.26 -6.32
N ASP A 179 -8.95 -3.03 -5.04
CA ASP A 179 -9.88 -3.09 -3.92
C ASP A 179 -10.53 -1.72 -3.60
N ALA A 180 -10.24 -0.70 -4.40
CA ALA A 180 -10.65 0.70 -4.24
C ALA A 180 -10.25 1.37 -2.91
N SER A 181 -9.44 0.70 -2.08
CA SER A 181 -9.02 1.20 -0.76
C SER A 181 -8.01 2.33 -0.84
N GLN A 182 -7.29 2.45 -1.96
CA GLN A 182 -6.27 3.46 -2.19
C GLN A 182 -6.49 4.18 -3.51
N GLN A 183 -6.30 5.49 -3.48
CA GLN A 183 -6.58 6.33 -4.63
C GLN A 183 -5.57 7.46 -4.74
N PHE A 184 -5.14 7.73 -5.97
CA PHE A 184 -4.22 8.82 -6.30
C PHE A 184 -4.88 9.78 -7.29
N ILE A 185 -5.06 11.04 -6.91
CA ILE A 185 -5.78 12.06 -7.70
C ILE A 185 -4.78 13.02 -8.37
N LEU A 186 -5.02 13.39 -9.64
CA LEU A 186 -4.25 14.42 -10.33
C LEU A 186 -5.11 15.38 -11.20
N PRO A 187 -5.02 16.70 -11.00
CA PRO A 187 -4.18 17.40 -10.01
C PRO A 187 -4.71 17.22 -8.57
N TYR A 188 -3.77 17.14 -7.62
CA TYR A 188 -4.07 17.18 -6.19
C TYR A 188 -3.70 18.57 -5.65
N ILE A 189 -4.63 19.20 -4.92
CA ILE A 189 -4.48 20.50 -4.28
C ILE A 189 -4.58 20.26 -2.78
N LYS A 190 -3.49 20.57 -2.08
CA LYS A 190 -3.38 20.41 -0.62
C LYS A 190 -4.47 21.22 0.08
N GLY A 191 -5.11 20.60 1.08
CA GLY A 191 -6.13 21.24 1.90
C GLY A 191 -7.49 21.42 1.21
N LYS A 192 -7.74 20.74 0.09
CA LYS A 192 -9.06 20.68 -0.54
C LYS A 192 -9.71 19.32 -0.30
N GLU A 193 -11.02 19.34 -0.06
CA GLU A 193 -11.86 18.14 -0.09
C GLU A 193 -12.31 17.88 -1.54
N TYR A 194 -12.35 16.61 -1.95
CA TYR A 194 -12.62 16.19 -3.33
C TYR A 194 -13.76 15.17 -3.42
N ARG A 195 -15.02 15.60 -3.53
CA ARG A 195 -16.11 14.61 -3.61
C ARG A 195 -16.26 14.13 -5.04
N VAL A 196 -16.20 12.81 -5.24
CA VAL A 196 -16.51 12.21 -6.55
C VAL A 196 -17.99 12.42 -6.80
N ASP A 197 -18.31 13.18 -7.84
CA ASP A 197 -19.69 13.33 -8.32
C ASP A 197 -20.02 12.15 -9.25
N ARG A 198 -19.22 11.98 -10.31
CA ARG A 198 -19.39 10.92 -11.29
C ARG A 198 -18.07 10.49 -11.92
N ASN A 199 -18.00 9.21 -12.30
CA ASN A 199 -16.93 8.70 -13.14
C ASN A 199 -17.32 8.84 -14.61
N ILE A 200 -16.31 9.06 -15.46
CA ILE A 200 -16.45 9.19 -16.90
C ILE A 200 -15.65 8.06 -17.53
N ASP A 201 -16.29 7.37 -18.46
CA ASP A 201 -15.63 6.36 -19.27
C ASP A 201 -14.49 7.00 -20.05
N LEU A 202 -13.29 6.46 -19.86
CA LEU A 202 -12.14 6.91 -20.60
C LEU A 202 -12.27 6.42 -22.05
N PRO A 203 -11.95 7.28 -23.04
CA PRO A 203 -11.84 6.83 -24.41
C PRO A 203 -10.89 5.64 -24.56
N GLU A 204 -11.20 4.71 -25.46
CA GLU A 204 -10.43 3.46 -25.67
C GLU A 204 -8.92 3.71 -25.88
N HIS A 205 -8.56 4.77 -26.60
CA HIS A 205 -7.16 5.13 -26.83
C HIS A 205 -6.43 5.51 -25.52
N MET A 206 -7.12 6.08 -24.52
CA MET A 206 -6.54 6.35 -23.20
C MET A 206 -6.25 5.05 -22.44
N HIS A 207 -7.19 4.09 -22.49
CA HIS A 207 -6.99 2.76 -21.92
C HIS A 207 -5.80 2.05 -22.58
N SER A 208 -5.67 2.14 -23.91
CA SER A 208 -4.55 1.55 -24.64
C SER A 208 -3.20 2.13 -24.21
N VAL A 209 -3.10 3.46 -24.04
CA VAL A 209 -1.88 4.10 -23.56
C VAL A 209 -1.60 3.73 -22.10
N TRP A 210 -2.63 3.69 -21.25
CA TRP A 210 -2.47 3.29 -19.85
C TRP A 210 -2.00 1.85 -19.71
N ALA A 211 -2.54 0.92 -20.48
CA ALA A 211 -2.12 -0.48 -20.50
C ALA A 211 -0.63 -0.63 -20.83
N ARG A 212 -0.09 0.19 -21.75
CA ARG A 212 1.36 0.22 -22.04
C ARG A 212 2.17 0.71 -20.86
N VAL A 213 1.67 1.69 -20.11
CA VAL A 213 2.32 2.17 -18.89
C VAL A 213 2.27 1.08 -17.81
N GLN A 214 1.12 0.47 -17.57
CA GLN A 214 0.96 -0.63 -16.60
C GLN A 214 1.92 -1.78 -16.90
N ASN A 215 2.01 -2.23 -18.15
CA ASN A 215 2.91 -3.31 -18.54
C ASN A 215 4.37 -2.97 -18.19
N ARG A 216 4.82 -1.76 -18.51
CA ARG A 216 6.16 -1.29 -18.13
C ARG A 216 6.35 -1.28 -16.61
N LEU A 217 5.35 -0.82 -15.86
CA LEU A 217 5.41 -0.77 -14.40
C LEU A 217 5.47 -2.16 -13.78
N ASN A 218 4.71 -3.12 -14.32
CA ASN A 218 4.75 -4.52 -13.90
C ASN A 218 6.14 -5.12 -14.14
N THR A 219 6.72 -4.91 -15.33
CA THR A 219 8.10 -5.38 -15.63
C THR A 219 9.15 -4.75 -14.71
N GLU A 220 9.00 -3.47 -14.36
CA GLU A 220 9.87 -2.81 -13.37
C GLU A 220 9.61 -3.38 -11.95
N GLY A 221 8.36 -3.71 -11.63
CA GLY A 221 7.82 -4.36 -10.43
C GLY A 221 8.44 -5.70 -10.07
N GLU A 222 8.67 -6.54 -11.07
CA GLU A 222 9.32 -7.84 -10.91
C GLU A 222 10.77 -7.70 -10.40
N LYS A 223 11.44 -6.61 -10.79
CA LYS A 223 12.89 -6.44 -10.61
C LYS A 223 13.24 -5.49 -9.48
N SER A 224 12.31 -4.66 -9.03
CA SER A 224 12.60 -3.58 -8.07
C SER A 224 11.51 -3.46 -7.02
N TRP A 225 11.86 -2.99 -5.84
CA TRP A 225 10.90 -2.71 -4.78
C TRP A 225 9.94 -1.56 -5.12
N PHE A 226 8.65 -1.73 -4.85
CA PHE A 226 7.61 -0.71 -4.92
C PHE A 226 6.88 -0.56 -3.59
N GLU A 227 6.66 0.70 -3.19
CA GLU A 227 5.82 1.04 -2.04
C GLU A 227 4.34 0.72 -2.30
N MET A 228 3.91 0.78 -3.57
CA MET A 228 2.54 0.51 -3.99
C MET A 228 2.57 -0.15 -5.37
N ASP A 229 1.71 -1.14 -5.57
CA ASP A 229 1.62 -1.88 -6.82
C ASP A 229 0.74 -1.15 -7.86
N ILE A 230 1.24 0.01 -8.31
CA ILE A 230 0.52 0.88 -9.27
C ILE A 230 0.33 0.23 -10.65
N GLY A 231 1.00 -0.88 -10.93
CA GLY A 231 0.83 -1.61 -12.18
C GLY A 231 -0.54 -2.31 -12.28
N ARG A 232 -1.16 -2.61 -11.14
CA ARG A 232 -2.51 -3.18 -11.05
C ARG A 232 -3.61 -2.13 -10.88
N TRP A 233 -3.26 -0.85 -10.80
CA TRP A 233 -4.25 0.21 -10.54
C TRP A 233 -5.01 0.59 -11.80
N GLU A 234 -6.29 0.88 -11.62
CA GLU A 234 -7.18 1.32 -12.68
C GLU A 234 -7.05 2.84 -12.88
N LEU A 235 -6.95 3.27 -14.13
CA LEU A 235 -7.05 4.68 -14.48
C LEU A 235 -8.53 5.04 -14.65
N VAL A 236 -8.98 6.05 -13.92
CA VAL A 236 -10.36 6.54 -13.95
C VAL A 236 -10.35 8.05 -14.20
N LEU A 237 -11.27 8.56 -15.02
CA LEU A 237 -11.57 9.98 -15.09
C LEU A 237 -12.79 10.26 -14.23
N SER A 238 -12.70 11.23 -13.32
CA SER A 238 -13.83 11.60 -12.46
C SER A 238 -14.08 13.09 -12.52
N VAL A 239 -15.35 13.47 -12.52
CA VAL A 239 -15.80 14.81 -12.15
C VAL A 239 -15.89 14.84 -10.63
N MET A 240 -15.28 15.86 -10.04
CA MET A 240 -15.21 16.01 -8.60
C MET A 240 -15.58 17.42 -8.19
N ASP A 241 -16.34 17.56 -7.10
CA ASP A 241 -16.52 18.83 -6.42
C ASP A 241 -15.30 19.12 -5.56
N VAL A 242 -14.73 20.32 -5.70
CA VAL A 242 -13.59 20.77 -4.88
C VAL A 242 -14.07 21.81 -3.89
N ARG A 243 -13.89 21.53 -2.60
CA ARG A 243 -14.35 22.43 -1.52
C ARG A 243 -13.18 22.97 -0.71
N ASP A 244 -13.34 24.22 -0.28
CA ASP A 244 -12.36 24.96 0.51
C ASP A 244 -12.41 24.58 2.00
N GLU A 245 -13.57 24.14 2.48
CA GLU A 245 -13.84 23.78 3.87
C GLU A 245 -14.55 22.43 3.92
N GLY A 246 -13.78 21.39 4.22
CA GLY A 246 -14.26 20.03 4.42
C GLY A 246 -13.24 19.26 5.23
N GLU A 247 -13.69 18.30 6.05
CA GLU A 247 -12.82 17.23 6.54
C GLU A 247 -12.12 16.63 5.31
N PRO A 248 -10.77 16.57 5.25
CA PRO A 248 -10.08 15.99 4.10
C PRO A 248 -10.62 14.58 3.89
N ASN A 249 -11.08 14.26 2.66
CA ASN A 249 -11.63 12.95 2.36
C ASN A 249 -10.77 11.83 2.94
N GLU A 250 -11.37 11.01 3.78
CA GLU A 250 -10.72 9.87 4.45
C GLU A 250 -10.17 8.81 3.47
N THR A 251 -10.57 8.86 2.20
CA THR A 251 -10.23 7.90 1.13
C THR A 251 -9.29 8.42 0.06
N VAL A 252 -8.89 9.70 0.14
CA VAL A 252 -7.79 10.23 -0.68
C VAL A 252 -6.52 9.97 0.10
N VAL A 253 -5.56 9.25 -0.49
CA VAL A 253 -4.23 9.04 0.12
C VAL A 253 -3.50 10.37 0.08
N GLU A 254 -3.87 11.25 1.01
CA GLU A 254 -3.09 12.41 1.32
C GLU A 254 -1.91 11.98 2.13
N ALA A 255 -0.94 12.87 2.04
CA ALA A 255 0.23 12.74 2.79
C ALA A 255 -0.04 13.28 4.22
N GLY A 256 -0.32 12.36 5.17
CA GLY A 256 -0.14 12.14 6.64
C GLY A 256 -0.44 13.13 7.76
N ALA A 257 -0.08 12.62 8.95
CA ALA A 257 -0.28 13.07 10.34
C ALA A 257 -1.29 12.17 11.11
N ALA A 258 -1.15 12.10 12.44
CA ALA A 258 -1.90 11.25 13.38
C ALA A 258 -2.19 12.05 14.68
N PRO A 259 -3.15 11.66 15.58
CA PRO A 259 -4.07 10.51 15.55
C PRO A 259 -5.57 10.76 15.93
N GLY A 260 -6.45 9.86 15.44
CA GLY A 260 -7.79 9.54 15.98
C GLY A 260 -8.92 10.07 15.09
N THR A 261 -9.32 9.45 13.99
CA THR A 261 -9.83 8.08 13.75
C THR A 261 -9.41 7.73 12.30
N LYS A 262 -8.82 6.55 12.00
CA LYS A 262 -7.86 6.43 10.87
C LYS A 262 -8.22 5.42 9.78
N LEU A 263 -8.45 5.93 8.56
CA LEU A 263 -8.09 5.30 7.28
C LEU A 263 -6.92 6.10 6.66
N PHE A 264 -6.10 5.43 5.84
CA PHE A 264 -4.67 5.68 5.62
C PHE A 264 -4.27 7.06 5.06
N ASN A 265 -3.77 7.91 5.95
CA ASN A 265 -3.12 9.20 5.65
C ASN A 265 -1.58 9.06 5.78
N ILE A 266 -0.78 9.19 4.70
CA ILE A 266 0.68 8.89 4.67
C ILE A 266 1.54 10.09 4.17
N TYR A 267 2.07 10.97 5.07
CA TYR A 267 2.89 12.27 5.01
C TYR A 267 2.44 13.73 5.35
N GLY A 268 2.04 14.06 6.58
CA GLY A 268 1.76 15.45 6.97
C GLY A 268 2.99 16.06 7.58
N ARG A 269 3.52 17.06 6.87
CA ARG A 269 4.43 18.16 7.26
C ARG A 269 5.57 18.29 6.25
N GLU A 270 5.39 19.20 5.30
CA GLU A 270 5.97 20.54 5.45
C GLU A 270 4.83 21.52 5.76
#